data_AF-A0A6V7KLR5-F1
#
_entry.id   AF-A0A6V7KLR5-F1
#
_cell.length_a   1.000
_cell.length_b   1.000
_cell.length_c   1.000
_cell.angle_alpha   90.00
_cell.angle_beta   90.00
_cell.angle_gamma   90.00
#
_symmetry.space_group_name_H-M   'P 1'
#
loop_
_entity.id
_entity.type
_entity.pdbx_description
1 polymer ?
#
loop_
_entity_poly.entity_id
_entity_poly.type
_entity_poly.pdbx_seq_one_letter_code
_entity_poly.pdbx_strand_id
1 'polypeptide(L)'
;SLLKQIAEIKEEIKKIPLESRSTVNESSQVMSPEKLLEFNEKFPFASPALTRSSSPTRGRFVIAEKPIKKGDILFVEKPYAFVPLDHETSDSICGNCCAELSDLIYPCRECTKMLYCSKKCWKDSWEKYHKWECAGYNMEIWRQIGIAHLAIKVLLVSVTTDDILRFREVQNLVTNIDKQQDEDLIVHSI
;
A
#
# COMPACT_ATOMS: atom_id res chain seq x y z
N SER A 1 -4.48 -10.92 45.30
CA SER A 1 -3.91 -11.98 44.44
C SER A 1 -4.44 -11.79 43.04
N LEU A 2 -3.58 -11.79 42.02
CA LEU A 2 -3.92 -11.67 40.60
C LEU A 2 -5.09 -12.60 40.19
N LEU A 3 -5.19 -13.78 40.81
CA LEU A 3 -6.26 -14.75 40.56
C LEU A 3 -7.64 -14.24 40.99
N LYS A 4 -7.73 -13.40 42.04
CA LYS A 4 -8.98 -12.79 42.48
C LYS A 4 -9.45 -11.71 41.49
N GLN A 5 -8.52 -10.90 41.00
CA GLN A 5 -8.81 -9.86 40.01
C GLN A 5 -9.29 -10.47 38.68
N ILE A 6 -8.69 -11.57 38.23
CA ILE A 6 -9.12 -12.29 37.03
C ILE A 6 -10.52 -12.90 37.20
N ALA A 7 -10.85 -13.39 38.41
CA ALA A 7 -12.17 -13.94 38.69
C ALA A 7 -13.26 -12.86 38.71
N GLU A 8 -12.96 -11.68 39.28
CA GLU A 8 -13.87 -10.53 39.31
C GLU A 8 -14.18 -10.03 37.89
N ILE A 9 -13.17 -9.89 37.03
CA ILE A 9 -13.34 -9.46 35.63
C ILE A 9 -14.21 -10.45 34.84
N LYS A 10 -14.04 -11.76 35.06
CA LYS A 10 -14.86 -12.78 34.39
C LYS A 10 -16.34 -12.72 34.78
N GLU A 11 -16.63 -12.38 36.03
CA GLU A 11 -18.01 -12.22 36.51
C GLU A 11 -18.65 -10.91 36.04
N GLU A 12 -17.86 -9.86 35.80
CA GLU A 12 -18.37 -8.63 35.17
C GLU A 12 -18.68 -8.82 33.69
N ILE A 13 -17.85 -9.56 32.94
CA ILE A 13 -18.11 -9.86 31.53
C ILE A 13 -19.44 -10.62 31.33
N LYS A 14 -19.80 -11.49 32.28
CA LYS A 14 -21.08 -12.23 32.23
C LYS A 14 -22.31 -11.35 32.49
N LYS A 15 -22.14 -10.18 33.13
CA LYS A 15 -23.23 -9.26 33.44
C LYS A 15 -23.54 -8.29 32.30
N ILE A 16 -22.73 -8.28 31.25
CA ILE A 16 -22.96 -7.48 30.04
C ILE A 16 -24.09 -8.15 29.24
N PRO A 17 -25.25 -7.50 29.06
CA PRO A 17 -26.32 -8.04 28.23
C PRO A 17 -25.84 -8.20 26.78
N LEU A 18 -26.18 -9.33 26.14
CA LEU A 18 -25.87 -9.63 24.73
C LEU A 18 -26.60 -8.73 23.71
N GLU A 19 -27.26 -7.66 24.18
CA GLU A 19 -28.05 -6.73 23.39
C GLU A 19 -27.36 -5.36 23.29
N SER A 20 -26.18 -5.37 22.70
CA SER A 20 -25.70 -4.27 21.86
C SER A 20 -24.97 -4.84 20.64
N ARG A 21 -25.60 -5.85 20.01
CA ARG A 21 -25.36 -6.11 18.60
C ARG A 21 -26.05 -4.97 17.86
N SER A 22 -25.34 -3.86 17.72
CA SER A 22 -25.72 -2.72 16.90
C SER A 22 -26.35 -3.27 15.64
N THR A 23 -27.63 -2.93 15.44
CA THR A 23 -28.33 -3.15 14.19
C THR A 23 -27.37 -2.79 13.08
N VAL A 24 -27.05 -3.78 12.24
CA VAL A 24 -26.26 -3.62 11.02
C VAL A 24 -27.02 -2.60 10.20
N ASN A 25 -26.66 -1.33 10.36
CA ASN A 25 -27.08 -0.29 9.45
C ASN A 25 -26.38 -0.69 8.16
N GLU A 26 -27.18 -1.05 7.14
CA GLU A 26 -26.71 -1.47 5.83
C GLU A 26 -25.59 -0.54 5.40
N SER A 27 -24.35 -1.02 5.55
CA SER A 27 -23.19 -0.28 5.10
C SER A 27 -23.38 -0.13 3.62
N SER A 28 -23.59 1.11 3.16
CA SER A 28 -23.34 1.51 1.79
C SER A 28 -22.05 0.81 1.37
N GLN A 29 -22.16 -0.26 0.58
CA GLN A 29 -20.98 -1.04 0.22
C GLN A 29 -20.10 -0.10 -0.59
N VAL A 30 -19.03 0.41 0.03
CA VAL A 30 -18.04 1.21 -0.66
C VAL A 30 -17.44 0.28 -1.71
N MET A 31 -17.81 0.51 -2.97
CA MET A 31 -17.27 -0.26 -4.08
C MET A 31 -15.77 0.00 -4.13
N SER A 32 -14.97 -1.07 -4.17
CA SER A 32 -13.52 -0.91 -4.27
C SER A 32 -13.17 -0.21 -5.58
N PRO A 33 -12.16 0.68 -5.62
CA PRO A 33 -11.82 1.44 -6.81
C PRO A 33 -11.60 0.55 -8.05
N GLU A 34 -11.08 -0.66 -7.87
CA GLU A 34 -10.84 -1.62 -8.96
C GLU A 34 -12.13 -2.05 -9.67
N LYS A 35 -13.25 -2.08 -8.94
CA LYS A 35 -14.56 -2.45 -9.50
C LYS A 35 -15.21 -1.32 -10.29
N LEU A 36 -14.75 -0.09 -10.09
CA LEU A 36 -15.26 1.10 -10.78
C LEU A 36 -14.52 1.35 -12.10
N LEU A 37 -13.39 0.67 -12.32
CA LEU A 37 -12.60 0.81 -13.52
C LEU A 37 -13.03 -0.22 -14.57
N GLU A 38 -13.45 0.26 -15.73
CA GLU A 38 -13.67 -0.60 -16.90
C GLU A 38 -12.36 -1.21 -17.39
N PHE A 39 -12.41 -2.44 -17.89
CA PHE A 39 -11.22 -3.16 -18.34
C PHE A 39 -10.64 -2.54 -19.62
N ASN A 40 -9.34 -2.21 -19.58
CA ASN A 40 -8.57 -1.75 -20.72
C ASN A 40 -7.52 -2.81 -21.10
N GLU A 41 -7.78 -3.56 -22.18
CA GLU A 41 -6.92 -4.63 -22.67
C GLU A 41 -5.49 -4.17 -23.00
N LYS A 42 -5.35 -2.96 -23.54
CA LYS A 42 -4.06 -2.44 -24.04
C LYS A 42 -3.26 -1.74 -22.95
N PHE A 43 -3.95 -1.29 -21.90
CA PHE A 43 -3.33 -0.61 -20.76
C PHE A 43 -4.03 -1.04 -19.46
N PRO A 44 -3.68 -2.22 -18.92
CA PRO A 44 -4.25 -2.72 -17.68
C PRO A 44 -4.14 -1.69 -16.56
N PHE A 45 -5.13 -1.66 -15.65
CA PHE A 45 -5.23 -0.72 -14.53
C PHE A 45 -5.45 0.75 -14.91
N ALA A 46 -5.51 1.08 -16.20
CA ALA A 46 -5.91 2.39 -16.70
C ALA A 46 -7.33 2.38 -17.28
N SER A 47 -8.01 3.53 -17.24
CA SER A 47 -9.31 3.73 -17.87
C SER A 47 -9.25 3.45 -19.38
N PRO A 48 -10.32 2.93 -20.01
CA PRO A 48 -10.41 2.82 -21.48
C PRO A 48 -10.43 4.16 -22.23
N ALA A 49 -10.45 5.28 -21.50
CA ALA A 49 -10.23 6.61 -22.06
C ALA A 49 -8.74 6.91 -22.28
N LEU A 50 -7.84 6.14 -21.67
CA LEU A 50 -6.40 6.35 -21.69
C LEU A 50 -5.70 5.31 -22.57
N THR A 51 -4.64 5.76 -23.23
CA THR A 51 -3.70 4.89 -23.93
C THR A 51 -2.26 5.29 -23.64
N ARG A 52 -1.34 4.33 -23.77
CA ARG A 52 0.09 4.56 -23.66
C ARG A 52 0.66 4.86 -25.03
N SER A 53 1.40 5.97 -25.14
CA SER A 53 2.11 6.38 -26.34
C SER A 53 3.59 6.62 -26.03
N SER A 54 4.39 6.90 -27.06
CA SER A 54 5.81 7.20 -26.89
C SER A 54 6.34 8.14 -27.95
N SER A 55 7.34 8.95 -27.61
CA SER A 55 8.07 9.80 -28.56
C SER A 55 9.58 9.75 -28.31
N PRO A 56 10.40 10.06 -29.33
CA PRO A 56 11.87 10.08 -29.17
C PRO A 56 12.37 11.07 -28.13
N THR A 57 11.61 12.13 -27.84
CA THR A 57 11.97 13.18 -26.88
C THR A 57 11.46 12.89 -25.47
N ARG A 58 10.19 12.47 -25.32
CA ARG A 58 9.52 12.32 -24.02
C ARG A 58 9.54 10.90 -23.45
N GLY A 59 10.01 9.92 -24.22
CA GLY A 59 9.91 8.51 -23.83
C GLY A 59 8.46 8.07 -23.87
N ARG A 60 8.02 7.28 -22.88
CA ARG A 60 6.61 6.83 -22.78
C ARG A 60 5.77 7.84 -22.01
N PHE A 61 4.57 8.10 -22.50
CA PHE A 61 3.60 8.99 -21.87
C PHE A 61 2.19 8.45 -22.05
N VAL A 62 1.24 9.01 -21.30
CA VAL A 62 -0.18 8.64 -21.38
C VAL A 62 -0.95 9.77 -22.05
N ILE A 63 -1.87 9.41 -22.95
CA ILE A 63 -2.80 10.36 -23.58
C ILE A 63 -4.25 9.92 -23.35
N ALA A 64 -5.15 10.89 -23.30
CA ALA A 64 -6.58 10.64 -23.33
C ALA A 64 -7.06 10.59 -24.79
N GLU A 65 -7.62 9.45 -25.22
CA GLU A 65 -8.25 9.29 -26.54
C GLU A 65 -9.74 9.62 -26.51
N LYS A 66 -10.34 9.67 -25.31
CA LYS A 66 -11.74 9.98 -25.09
C LYS A 66 -11.89 11.12 -24.09
N PRO A 67 -12.99 11.89 -24.12
CA PRO A 67 -13.27 12.92 -23.12
C PRO A 67 -13.31 12.33 -21.71
N ILE A 68 -12.62 12.98 -20.78
CA ILE A 68 -12.60 12.65 -19.35
C ILE A 68 -13.46 13.68 -18.62
N LYS A 69 -14.42 13.21 -17.81
CA LYS A 69 -15.26 14.05 -16.98
C LYS A 69 -14.68 14.18 -15.57
N LYS A 70 -15.07 15.24 -14.88
CA LYS A 70 -14.73 15.42 -13.46
C LYS A 70 -15.29 14.24 -12.66
N GLY A 71 -14.42 13.58 -11.90
CA GLY A 71 -14.77 12.42 -11.08
C GLY A 71 -14.50 11.06 -11.74
N ASP A 72 -14.08 11.02 -13.01
CA ASP A 72 -13.69 9.78 -13.67
C ASP A 72 -12.42 9.21 -13.03
N ILE A 73 -12.41 7.89 -12.81
CA ILE A 73 -11.23 7.18 -12.35
C ILE A 73 -10.35 6.87 -13.54
N LEU A 74 -9.10 7.34 -13.48
CA LEU A 74 -8.12 7.20 -14.55
C LEU A 74 -7.22 5.98 -14.37
N PHE A 75 -6.79 5.72 -13.14
CA PHE A 75 -5.94 4.60 -12.80
C PHE A 75 -6.36 3.99 -11.48
N VAL A 76 -6.23 2.68 -11.37
CA VAL A 76 -6.31 1.96 -10.09
C VAL A 76 -5.17 0.96 -10.04
N GLU A 77 -4.08 1.36 -9.39
CA GLU A 77 -2.89 0.54 -9.29
C GLU A 77 -2.56 0.21 -7.84
N LYS A 78 -2.15 -1.05 -7.62
CA LYS A 78 -1.41 -1.40 -6.41
C LYS A 78 0.01 -0.82 -6.50
N PRO A 79 0.54 -0.18 -5.44
CA PRO A 79 1.91 0.28 -5.45
C PRO A 79 2.87 -0.91 -5.63
N TYR A 80 3.92 -0.71 -6.41
CA TYR A 80 4.99 -1.71 -6.54
C TYR A 80 5.70 -1.93 -5.21
N ALA A 81 6.05 -0.84 -4.55
CA ALA A 81 6.60 -0.81 -3.19
C ALA A 81 6.16 0.49 -2.52
N PHE A 82 6.10 0.49 -1.19
CA PHE A 82 5.82 1.67 -0.39
C PHE A 82 6.49 1.56 0.98
N VAL A 83 6.72 2.70 1.61
CA VAL A 83 7.21 2.80 2.99
C VAL A 83 6.48 3.96 3.68
N PRO A 84 5.98 3.81 4.93
CA PRO A 84 5.50 4.94 5.72
C PRO A 84 6.67 5.84 6.10
N LEU A 85 6.54 7.16 5.89
CA LEU A 85 7.60 8.13 6.22
C LEU A 85 7.41 8.79 7.59
N ASP A 86 6.17 8.92 8.05
CA ASP A 86 5.83 9.47 9.36
C ASP A 86 5.20 8.41 10.28
N HIS A 87 5.22 8.69 11.58
CA HIS A 87 4.68 7.78 12.59
C HIS A 87 3.14 7.79 12.62
N GLU A 88 2.52 8.94 12.34
CA GLU A 88 1.07 9.11 12.45
C GLU A 88 0.32 8.24 11.42
N THR A 89 0.87 8.11 10.21
CA THR A 89 0.32 7.23 9.18
C THR A 89 0.79 5.79 9.32
N SER A 90 1.95 5.55 9.93
CA SER A 90 2.50 4.18 10.04
C SER A 90 1.64 3.24 10.89
N ASP A 91 0.91 3.79 11.86
CA ASP A 91 0.03 3.02 12.75
C ASP A 91 -1.41 2.88 12.22
N SER A 92 -1.76 3.60 11.15
CA SER A 92 -3.11 3.58 10.56
C SER A 92 -3.20 2.76 9.27
N ILE A 93 -2.08 2.31 8.71
CA ILE A 93 -2.06 1.55 7.45
C ILE A 93 -1.37 0.19 7.58
N CYS A 94 -1.87 -0.79 6.84
CA CYS A 94 -1.29 -2.11 6.76
C CYS A 94 0.06 -2.06 6.05
N GLY A 95 1.09 -2.59 6.72
CA GLY A 95 2.47 -2.65 6.24
C GLY A 95 2.76 -3.52 5.04
N ASN A 96 1.74 -4.11 4.42
CA ASN A 96 1.85 -4.93 3.23
C ASN A 96 0.96 -4.45 2.08
N CYS A 97 -0.28 -4.04 2.36
CA CYS A 97 -1.25 -3.72 1.31
C CYS A 97 -1.69 -2.26 1.30
N CYS A 98 -1.14 -1.40 2.17
CA CYS A 98 -1.53 0.00 2.35
C CYS A 98 -2.99 0.25 2.76
N ALA A 99 -3.79 -0.80 2.98
CA ALA A 99 -5.16 -0.63 3.42
C ALA A 99 -5.18 -0.03 4.83
N GLU A 100 -6.16 0.83 5.10
CA GLU A 100 -6.42 1.32 6.45
C GLU A 100 -6.60 0.15 7.43
N LEU A 101 -6.03 0.30 8.61
CA LEU A 101 -6.16 -0.66 9.69
C LEU A 101 -7.50 -0.43 10.40
N SER A 102 -8.19 -1.53 10.65
CA SER A 102 -9.38 -1.59 11.51
C SER A 102 -8.98 -2.04 12.92
N ASP A 103 -9.96 -2.16 13.83
CA ASP A 103 -9.74 -2.60 15.22
C ASP A 103 -8.98 -3.93 15.35
N LEU A 104 -9.10 -4.83 14.35
CA LEU A 104 -8.35 -6.08 14.31
C LEU A 104 -7.03 -5.91 13.54
N ILE A 105 -5.92 -5.87 14.28
CA ILE A 105 -4.57 -5.76 13.75
C ILE A 105 -3.70 -6.97 14.10
N TYR A 106 -2.70 -7.21 13.27
CA TYR A 106 -1.66 -8.23 13.47
C TYR A 106 -0.31 -7.53 13.56
N PRO A 107 0.26 -7.32 14.76
CA PRO A 107 1.57 -6.72 14.89
C PRO A 107 2.68 -7.71 14.49
N CYS A 108 3.80 -7.18 14.00
CA CYS A 108 5.01 -7.97 13.90
C CYS A 108 5.44 -8.47 15.28
N ARG A 109 5.74 -9.76 15.38
CA ARG A 109 6.11 -10.40 16.66
C ARG A 109 7.52 -10.07 17.13
N GLU A 110 8.35 -9.54 16.24
CA GLU A 110 9.76 -9.26 16.50
C GLU A 110 10.00 -7.76 16.78
N CYS A 111 9.53 -6.86 15.92
CA CYS A 111 9.73 -5.43 16.13
C CYS A 111 8.57 -4.69 16.80
N THR A 112 7.36 -5.26 16.77
CA THR A 112 6.09 -4.61 17.16
C THR A 112 5.77 -3.26 16.49
N LYS A 113 6.67 -2.71 15.67
CA LYS A 113 6.51 -1.45 14.93
C LYS A 113 5.69 -1.58 13.66
N MET A 114 5.63 -2.76 13.05
CA MET A 114 4.87 -2.97 11.81
C MET A 114 3.53 -3.64 12.11
N LEU A 115 2.46 -3.05 11.59
CA LEU A 115 1.09 -3.55 11.76
C LEU A 115 0.51 -4.05 10.44
N TYR A 116 -0.34 -5.07 10.51
CA TYR A 116 -0.95 -5.69 9.33
C TYR A 116 -2.44 -5.93 9.55
N CYS A 117 -3.25 -5.78 8.49
CA CYS A 117 -4.70 -6.01 8.55
C CYS A 117 -5.10 -7.49 8.66
N SER A 118 -4.17 -8.42 8.38
CA SER A 118 -4.44 -9.85 8.40
C SER A 118 -3.19 -10.67 8.63
N LYS A 119 -3.35 -11.90 9.14
CA LYS A 119 -2.28 -12.90 9.22
C LYS A 119 -1.63 -13.16 7.85
N LYS A 120 -2.41 -13.09 6.77
CA LYS A 120 -1.90 -13.20 5.40
C LYS A 120 -0.94 -12.05 5.07
N CYS A 121 -1.35 -10.81 5.32
CA CYS A 121 -0.49 -9.64 5.08
C CYS A 121 0.80 -9.69 5.91
N TRP A 122 0.71 -10.10 7.17
CA TRP A 122 1.90 -10.31 8.01
C TRP A 122 2.85 -11.36 7.39
N LYS A 123 2.31 -12.51 7.00
CA LYS A 123 3.11 -13.61 6.43
C LYS A 123 3.76 -13.22 5.09
N ASP A 124 2.97 -12.68 4.17
CA ASP A 124 3.45 -12.26 2.85
C ASP A 124 4.56 -11.20 2.99
N SER A 125 4.38 -10.23 3.90
CA SER A 125 5.37 -9.21 4.20
C SER A 125 6.66 -9.79 4.78
N TRP A 126 6.53 -10.68 5.78
CA TRP A 126 7.67 -11.33 6.42
C TRP A 126 8.51 -12.12 5.42
N GLU A 127 7.86 -12.92 4.57
CA GLU A 127 8.53 -13.78 3.59
C GLU A 127 9.27 -12.97 2.52
N LYS A 128 8.68 -11.86 2.05
CA LYS A 128 9.15 -11.06 0.91
C LYS A 128 10.09 -9.91 1.24
N TYR A 129 9.98 -9.27 2.40
CA TYR A 129 10.85 -8.11 2.68
C TYR A 129 11.03 -7.81 4.17
N HIS A 130 9.99 -7.93 5.00
CA HIS A 130 10.04 -7.39 6.36
C HIS A 130 11.04 -8.12 7.26
N LYS A 131 11.30 -9.42 7.06
CA LYS A 131 12.31 -10.13 7.86
C LYS A 131 13.72 -9.51 7.78
N TRP A 132 14.03 -8.86 6.65
CA TRP A 132 15.30 -8.14 6.46
C TRP A 132 15.21 -6.68 6.92
N GLU A 133 14.01 -6.10 6.95
CA GLU A 133 13.78 -4.73 7.43
C GLU A 133 13.57 -4.64 8.95
N CYS A 134 13.20 -5.75 9.59
CA CYS A 134 12.68 -5.82 10.94
C CYS A 134 13.65 -5.25 11.99
N ALA A 135 14.94 -5.60 11.89
CA ALA A 135 15.96 -5.07 12.79
C ALA A 135 16.09 -3.53 12.65
N GLY A 136 15.98 -3.02 11.42
CA GLY A 136 15.99 -1.58 11.17
C GLY A 136 14.80 -0.85 11.79
N TYR A 137 13.63 -1.49 11.86
CA TYR A 137 12.47 -0.94 12.57
C TYR A 137 12.71 -0.86 14.08
N ASN A 138 13.34 -1.87 14.67
CA ASN A 138 13.72 -1.85 16.10
C ASN A 138 14.77 -0.77 16.41
N MET A 139 15.66 -0.48 15.46
CA MET A 139 16.71 0.53 15.60
C MET A 139 16.25 1.94 15.16
N GLU A 140 15.01 2.08 14.69
CA GLU A 140 14.48 3.31 14.08
C GLU A 140 15.32 3.88 12.91
N ILE A 141 16.11 3.04 12.23
CA ILE A 141 17.03 3.51 11.17
C ILE A 141 16.27 4.01 9.94
N TRP A 142 15.11 3.43 9.65
CA TRP A 142 14.27 3.81 8.51
C TRP A 142 13.83 5.27 8.56
N ARG A 143 13.57 5.77 9.78
CA ARG A 143 13.27 7.18 10.04
C ARG A 143 14.44 8.09 9.70
N GLN A 144 15.66 7.65 9.94
CA GLN A 144 16.84 8.48 9.73
C GLN A 144 17.24 8.59 8.26
N ILE A 145 16.97 7.54 7.48
CA ILE A 145 17.37 7.49 6.06
C ILE A 145 16.26 7.93 5.09
N GLY A 146 15.04 8.14 5.59
CA GLY A 146 13.91 8.68 4.82
C GLY A 146 13.63 7.89 3.55
N ILE A 147 13.58 8.59 2.40
CA ILE A 147 13.26 7.98 1.10
C ILE A 147 14.26 6.88 0.67
N ALA A 148 15.47 6.84 1.24
CA ALA A 148 16.41 5.75 0.98
C ALA A 148 15.85 4.38 1.44
N HIS A 149 14.94 4.36 2.43
CA HIS A 149 14.20 3.16 2.80
C HIS A 149 13.38 2.62 1.62
N LEU A 150 12.74 3.49 0.83
CA LEU A 150 11.99 3.08 -0.36
C LEU A 150 12.89 2.40 -1.39
N ALA A 151 14.12 2.88 -1.61
CA ALA A 151 15.06 2.25 -2.52
C ALA A 151 15.41 0.81 -2.08
N ILE A 152 15.66 0.62 -0.78
CA ILE A 152 15.89 -0.71 -0.19
C ILE A 152 14.63 -1.57 -0.32
N LYS A 153 13.44 -1.01 -0.07
CA LYS A 153 12.17 -1.72 -0.23
C LYS A 153 11.96 -2.20 -1.66
N VAL A 154 12.20 -1.34 -2.65
CA VAL A 154 12.11 -1.66 -4.08
C VAL A 154 13.06 -2.81 -4.42
N LEU A 155 14.29 -2.78 -3.91
CA LEU A 155 15.24 -3.88 -4.10
C LEU A 155 14.69 -5.20 -3.51
N LEU A 156 14.27 -5.19 -2.24
CA LEU A 156 13.75 -6.39 -1.57
C LEU A 156 12.50 -6.97 -2.25
N VAL A 157 11.55 -6.11 -2.64
CA VAL A 157 10.37 -6.52 -3.41
C VAL A 157 10.80 -7.13 -4.75
N SER A 158 11.76 -6.52 -5.44
CA SER A 158 12.21 -6.98 -6.76
C SER A 158 12.91 -8.33 -6.71
N VAL A 159 13.75 -8.59 -5.71
CA VAL A 159 14.48 -9.87 -5.60
C VAL A 159 13.60 -11.02 -5.07
N THR A 160 12.42 -10.71 -4.53
CA THR A 160 11.47 -11.70 -3.98
C THR A 160 10.15 -11.76 -4.74
N THR A 161 10.00 -11.01 -5.82
CA THR A 161 8.76 -10.99 -6.59
C THR A 161 8.60 -12.24 -7.44
N ASP A 162 7.42 -12.84 -7.37
CA ASP A 162 6.99 -13.88 -8.31
C ASP A 162 6.38 -13.26 -9.59
N ASP A 163 6.12 -11.94 -9.58
CA ASP A 163 5.56 -11.20 -10.72
C ASP A 163 6.68 -10.71 -11.66
N ILE A 164 7.23 -11.67 -12.41
CA ILE A 164 8.34 -11.43 -13.35
C ILE A 164 7.93 -10.48 -14.47
N LEU A 165 6.65 -10.49 -14.88
CA LEU A 165 6.15 -9.61 -15.93
C LEU A 165 6.21 -8.16 -15.46
N ARG A 166 5.63 -7.86 -14.29
CA ARG A 166 5.66 -6.52 -13.73
C ARG A 166 7.09 -6.06 -13.42
N PHE A 167 7.95 -6.96 -12.92
CA PHE A 167 9.36 -6.65 -12.73
C PHE A 167 10.05 -6.23 -14.04
N ARG A 168 9.84 -6.97 -15.13
CA ARG A 168 10.39 -6.62 -16.46
C ARG A 168 9.83 -5.30 -16.98
N GLU A 169 8.56 -4.99 -16.74
CA GLU A 169 7.97 -3.72 -17.13
C GLU A 169 8.66 -2.54 -16.43
N VAL A 170 8.97 -2.68 -15.13
CA VAL A 170 9.72 -1.68 -14.34
C VAL A 170 11.18 -1.59 -14.78
N GLN A 171 11.82 -2.70 -15.14
CA GLN A 171 13.21 -2.66 -15.63
C GLN A 171 13.33 -2.05 -17.02
N ASN A 172 12.35 -2.27 -17.89
CA ASN A 172 12.37 -1.78 -19.27
C ASN A 172 11.71 -0.40 -19.43
N LEU A 173 11.65 0.39 -18.34
CA LEU A 173 11.10 1.73 -18.42
C LEU A 173 12.03 2.65 -19.24
N VAL A 174 11.64 2.96 -20.48
CA VAL A 174 12.31 4.01 -21.27
C VAL A 174 11.84 5.37 -20.76
N THR A 175 12.71 6.05 -20.02
CA THR A 175 12.43 7.37 -19.43
C THR A 175 12.95 8.52 -20.28
N ASN A 176 13.89 8.26 -21.20
CA ASN A 176 14.63 9.30 -21.93
C ASN A 176 15.13 10.42 -21.00
N ILE A 177 15.52 10.05 -19.77
CA ILE A 177 15.92 11.02 -18.73
C ILE A 177 17.12 11.85 -19.19
N ASP A 178 17.99 11.27 -20.01
CA ASP A 178 19.13 11.91 -20.68
C ASP A 178 18.74 12.97 -21.71
N LYS A 179 17.46 13.03 -22.10
CA LYS A 179 16.93 13.92 -23.15
C LYS A 179 15.92 14.91 -22.62
N GLN A 180 15.57 14.86 -21.34
CA GLN A 180 14.65 15.82 -20.73
C GLN A 180 15.39 17.13 -20.45
N GLN A 181 14.67 18.25 -20.57
CA GLN A 181 15.19 19.55 -20.18
C GLN A 181 15.23 19.65 -18.65
N ASP A 182 16.15 20.44 -18.10
CA ASP A 182 16.31 20.58 -16.66
C ASP A 182 15.02 21.09 -16.00
N GLU A 183 14.26 21.94 -16.69
CA GLU A 183 12.97 22.46 -16.23
C GLU A 183 11.91 21.37 -16.08
N ASP A 184 11.93 20.32 -16.92
CA ASP A 184 11.01 19.18 -16.85
C ASP A 184 11.33 18.24 -15.68
N LEU A 185 12.55 18.31 -15.13
CA LEU A 185 12.99 17.51 -13.98
C LEU A 185 12.69 18.19 -12.63
N ILE A 186 12.28 19.45 -12.64
CA ILE A 186 11.89 20.18 -11.44
C ILE A 186 10.51 19.69 -11.01
N VAL A 187 10.49 18.76 -10.06
CA VAL A 187 9.26 18.42 -9.34
C VAL A 187 8.94 19.59 -8.43
N HIS A 188 7.88 20.34 -8.73
CA HIS A 188 7.30 21.28 -7.78
C HIS A 188 6.67 20.45 -6.65
N SER A 189 7.44 20.25 -5.58
CA SER A 189 6.91 19.68 -4.33
C SER A 189 5.71 20.50 -3.87
N ILE A 190 4.58 19.84 -3.67
CA ILE A 190 3.36 20.40 -3.05
C ILE A 190 3.55 20.38 -1.54
#